data_AF-A0A2V8DGM2-F1
#
_entry.id   AF-A0A2V8DGM2-F1
#
_cell.length_a   1.000
_cell.length_b   1.000
_cell.length_c   1.000
_cell.angle_alpha   90.00
_cell.angle_beta   90.00
_cell.angle_gamma   90.00
#
_symmetry.space_group_name_H-M   'P 1'
#
loop_
_entity.id
_entity.type
_entity.pdbx_description
1 polymer ?
#
loop_
_entity_poly.entity_id
_entity_poly.type
_entity_poly.pdbx_seq_one_letter_code
_entity_poly.pdbx_strand_id
1 'polypeptide(L)'
;MMTALRPLGAAAMAVVLLAGVAALSYARVTRPVADADAALADGRFEQALVSYAEAEARFNRYAPVRQIFASDYSHVMANQLWLLYRLARYDELIDKAQAAPEPAAPHFWSGCAFFEKGRAEEKADARLAWFTRAEDELRHAIEATPADWDTKYDFELVTRLAAALRQQPQTPPRQLMQLLRPQPRPGAKPVKRVG
;
A
#
# COMPACT_ATOMS: atom_id res chain seq x y z
N MET A 1 -7.04 -52.29 37.27
CA MET A 1 -7.24 -50.93 36.71
C MET A 1 -5.94 -50.43 36.09
N MET A 2 -5.60 -50.81 34.85
CA MET A 2 -4.39 -50.31 34.16
C MET A 2 -4.58 -50.13 32.64
N THR A 3 -5.82 -50.11 32.14
CA THR A 3 -6.13 -50.07 30.70
C THR A 3 -6.54 -48.69 30.17
N ALA A 4 -6.86 -47.73 31.05
CA ALA A 4 -7.35 -46.41 30.64
C ALA A 4 -6.26 -45.35 30.37
N LEU A 5 -5.00 -45.58 30.78
CA LEU A 5 -3.91 -44.61 30.58
C LEU A 5 -3.26 -44.64 29.19
N ARG A 6 -3.29 -45.78 28.48
CA ARG A 6 -2.70 -45.93 27.15
C ARG A 6 -3.35 -45.05 26.05
N PRO A 7 -4.69 -44.93 25.93
CA PRO A 7 -5.28 -44.07 24.91
C PRO A 7 -5.05 -42.58 25.16
N LEU A 8 -4.93 -42.16 26.43
CA LEU A 8 -4.63 -40.77 26.79
C LEU A 8 -3.21 -40.35 26.38
N GLY A 9 -2.22 -41.23 26.60
CA GLY A 9 -0.84 -40.98 26.17
C GLY A 9 -0.69 -40.92 24.64
N ALA A 10 -1.37 -41.81 23.92
CA ALA A 10 -1.37 -41.80 22.45
C ALA A 10 -2.05 -40.56 21.86
N ALA A 11 -3.19 -40.15 22.44
CA ALA A 11 -3.88 -38.92 22.02
C ALA A 11 -3.04 -37.67 22.29
N ALA A 12 -2.39 -37.57 23.46
CA ALA A 12 -1.49 -36.46 23.78
C ALA A 12 -0.30 -36.39 22.80
N MET A 13 0.34 -37.53 22.50
CA MET A 13 1.44 -37.59 21.52
C MET A 13 0.98 -37.18 20.11
N ALA A 14 -0.22 -37.60 19.68
CA ALA A 14 -0.77 -37.20 18.40
C ALA A 14 -1.00 -35.69 18.32
N VAL A 15 -1.54 -35.07 19.39
CA VAL A 15 -1.72 -33.61 19.46
C VAL A 15 -0.39 -32.87 19.39
N VAL A 16 0.62 -33.32 20.14
CA VAL A 16 1.97 -32.71 20.11
C VAL A 16 2.59 -32.82 18.71
N LEU A 17 2.46 -33.98 18.06
CA LEU A 17 2.96 -34.17 16.69
C LEU A 17 2.26 -33.23 15.70
N LEU A 18 0.92 -33.14 15.78
CA LEU A 18 0.15 -32.22 14.94
C LEU A 18 0.53 -30.76 15.16
N ALA A 19 0.72 -30.35 16.42
CA ALA A 19 1.19 -29.02 16.77
C ALA A 19 2.59 -28.75 16.21
N GLY A 20 3.51 -29.72 16.30
CA GLY A 20 4.86 -29.60 15.74
C GLY A 20 4.86 -29.48 14.22
N VAL A 21 4.05 -30.28 13.52
CA VAL A 21 3.89 -30.21 12.06
C VAL A 21 3.28 -28.86 11.65
N ALA A 22 2.28 -28.37 12.40
CA ALA A 22 1.69 -27.06 12.15
C ALA A 22 2.72 -25.94 12.34
N ALA A 23 3.53 -25.98 13.42
CA ALA A 23 4.56 -24.99 13.69
C ALA A 23 5.67 -24.97 12.61
N LEU A 24 6.13 -26.15 12.16
CA LEU A 24 7.10 -26.25 11.06
C LEU A 24 6.53 -25.75 9.74
N SER A 25 5.25 -26.04 9.47
CA SER A 25 4.57 -25.55 8.27
C SER A 25 4.43 -24.04 8.30
N TYR A 26 4.05 -23.47 9.44
CA TYR A 26 4.00 -22.02 9.66
C TYR A 26 5.37 -21.38 9.43
N ALA A 27 6.42 -21.86 10.12
CA ALA A 27 7.77 -21.32 9.98
C ALA A 27 8.27 -21.38 8.54
N ARG A 28 7.91 -22.42 7.77
CA ARG A 28 8.24 -22.48 6.35
C ARG A 28 7.44 -21.47 5.53
N VAL A 29 6.16 -21.27 5.80
CA VAL A 29 5.36 -20.28 5.05
C VAL A 29 5.83 -18.85 5.31
N THR A 30 6.16 -18.52 6.57
CA THR A 30 6.48 -17.15 6.98
C THR A 30 7.95 -16.77 6.90
N ARG A 31 8.88 -17.72 6.71
CA ARG A 31 10.31 -17.41 6.58
C ARG A 31 10.64 -16.30 5.57
N PRO A 32 10.07 -16.26 4.34
CA PRO A 32 10.37 -15.17 3.41
C PRO A 32 9.86 -13.81 3.88
N VAL A 33 8.83 -13.78 4.74
CA VAL A 33 8.37 -12.53 5.38
C VAL A 33 9.47 -12.01 6.32
N ALA A 34 10.03 -12.86 7.17
CA ALA A 34 11.13 -12.47 8.05
C ALA A 34 12.39 -12.04 7.28
N ASP A 35 12.72 -12.75 6.18
CA ASP A 35 13.83 -12.38 5.30
C ASP A 35 13.57 -11.02 4.62
N ALA A 36 12.31 -10.76 4.22
CA ALA A 36 11.88 -9.49 3.64
C ALA A 36 11.95 -8.34 4.65
N ASP A 37 11.45 -8.54 5.87
CA ASP A 37 11.48 -7.55 6.95
C ASP A 37 12.92 -7.17 7.31
N ALA A 38 13.82 -8.15 7.36
CA ALA A 38 15.25 -7.91 7.59
C ALA A 38 15.89 -7.12 6.44
N ALA A 39 15.59 -7.48 5.18
CA ALA A 39 16.07 -6.73 4.03
C ALA A 39 15.51 -5.30 3.99
N LEU A 40 14.24 -5.12 4.36
CA LEU A 40 13.58 -3.81 4.45
C LEU A 40 14.23 -2.94 5.51
N ALA A 41 14.49 -3.49 6.71
CA ALA A 41 15.18 -2.79 7.79
C ALA A 41 16.59 -2.33 7.41
N ASP A 42 17.29 -3.11 6.57
CA ASP A 42 18.61 -2.77 6.03
C ASP A 42 18.56 -1.82 4.82
N GLY A 43 17.36 -1.39 4.39
CA GLY A 43 17.18 -0.52 3.22
C GLY A 43 17.40 -1.23 1.87
N ARG A 44 17.49 -2.57 1.86
CA ARG A 44 17.66 -3.40 0.65
C ARG A 44 16.31 -3.62 -0.06
N PHE A 45 15.72 -2.54 -0.58
CA PHE A 45 14.33 -2.51 -1.07
C PHE A 45 14.03 -3.53 -2.18
N GLU A 46 14.89 -3.68 -3.19
CA GLU A 46 14.67 -4.67 -4.24
C GLU A 46 14.67 -6.10 -3.70
N GLN A 47 15.58 -6.39 -2.76
CA GLN A 47 15.62 -7.71 -2.12
C GLN A 47 14.41 -7.97 -1.24
N ALA A 48 13.97 -6.98 -0.47
CA ALA A 48 12.75 -7.07 0.33
C ALA A 48 11.53 -7.35 -0.57
N LEU A 49 11.42 -6.66 -1.71
CA LEU A 49 10.33 -6.87 -2.66
C LEU A 49 10.32 -8.29 -3.23
N VAL A 50 11.48 -8.83 -3.60
CA VAL A 50 11.61 -10.22 -4.05
C VAL A 50 11.17 -11.21 -2.96
N SER A 51 11.61 -11.00 -1.72
CA SER A 51 11.25 -11.89 -0.60
C SER A 51 9.76 -11.80 -0.24
N TYR A 52 9.13 -10.62 -0.28
CA TYR A 52 7.69 -10.49 -0.09
C TYR A 52 6.89 -11.11 -1.25
N ALA A 53 7.36 -11.02 -2.50
CA ALA A 53 6.72 -11.69 -3.62
C ALA A 53 6.78 -13.23 -3.49
N GLU A 54 7.88 -13.75 -2.95
CA GLU A 54 7.96 -15.17 -2.61
C GLU A 54 6.97 -15.56 -1.50
N ALA A 55 6.82 -14.74 -0.46
CA ALA A 55 5.83 -14.94 0.59
C ALA A 55 4.39 -14.95 0.03
N GLU A 56 4.06 -13.97 -0.82
CA GLU A 56 2.77 -13.91 -1.53
C GLU A 56 2.48 -15.19 -2.31
N ALA A 57 3.45 -15.68 -3.08
CA ALA A 57 3.30 -16.92 -3.85
C ALA A 57 3.03 -18.13 -2.94
N ARG A 58 3.62 -18.17 -1.73
CA ARG A 58 3.36 -19.23 -0.74
C ARG A 58 1.94 -19.13 -0.16
N PHE A 59 1.48 -17.93 0.19
CA PHE A 59 0.10 -17.73 0.65
C PHE A 59 -0.92 -18.09 -0.44
N ASN A 60 -0.67 -17.69 -1.68
CA ASN A 60 -1.59 -17.93 -2.81
C ASN A 60 -1.60 -19.38 -3.30
N ARG A 61 -0.59 -20.20 -2.94
CA ARG A 61 -0.56 -21.63 -3.29
C ARG A 61 -1.73 -22.41 -2.67
N TYR A 62 -2.21 -22.01 -1.49
CA TYR A 62 -3.29 -22.69 -0.79
C TYR A 62 -4.28 -21.68 -0.21
N ALA A 63 -5.48 -21.59 -0.78
CA ALA A 63 -6.52 -20.65 -0.33
C ALA A 63 -6.81 -20.69 1.19
N PRO A 64 -6.87 -21.85 1.86
CA PRO A 64 -7.07 -21.90 3.32
C PRO A 64 -5.93 -21.24 4.11
N VAL A 65 -4.69 -21.33 3.63
CA VAL A 65 -3.52 -20.72 4.28
C VAL A 65 -3.66 -19.21 4.25
N ARG A 66 -4.02 -18.63 3.09
CA ARG A 66 -4.28 -17.18 2.97
C ARG A 66 -5.37 -16.70 3.93
N GLN A 67 -6.42 -17.49 4.15
CA GLN A 67 -7.51 -17.13 5.05
C GLN A 67 -7.10 -17.25 6.53
N ILE A 68 -6.39 -18.32 6.91
CA ILE A 68 -5.91 -18.52 8.29
C ILE A 68 -4.90 -17.44 8.67
N PHE A 69 -4.04 -17.03 7.72
CA PHE A 69 -2.99 -16.03 7.92
C PHE A 69 -3.31 -14.71 7.21
N ALA A 70 -4.57 -14.27 7.25
CA ALA A 70 -5.01 -13.07 6.54
C ALA A 70 -4.25 -11.80 6.99
N SER A 71 -3.87 -11.72 8.26
CA SER A 71 -3.07 -10.60 8.80
C SER A 71 -1.66 -10.57 8.19
N ASP A 72 -0.96 -11.72 8.17
CA ASP A 72 0.38 -11.82 7.57
C ASP A 72 0.32 -11.56 6.07
N TYR A 73 -0.70 -12.09 5.38
CA TYR A 73 -0.90 -11.83 3.96
C TYR A 73 -1.12 -10.34 3.68
N SER A 74 -1.95 -9.67 4.47
CA SER A 74 -2.19 -8.23 4.33
C SER A 74 -0.94 -7.41 4.61
N HIS A 75 -0.12 -7.81 5.59
CA HIS A 75 1.18 -7.20 5.88
C HIS A 75 2.14 -7.32 4.69
N VAL A 76 2.24 -8.51 4.09
CA VAL A 76 3.05 -8.73 2.88
C VAL A 76 2.57 -7.83 1.73
N MET A 77 1.25 -7.75 1.50
CA MET A 77 0.70 -6.88 0.44
C MET A 77 0.95 -5.40 0.69
N ALA A 78 0.74 -4.93 1.92
CA ALA A 78 0.99 -3.54 2.31
C ALA A 78 2.45 -3.14 2.03
N ASN A 79 3.40 -3.99 2.43
CA ASN A 79 4.82 -3.71 2.22
C ASN A 79 5.22 -3.77 0.75
N GLN A 80 4.64 -4.67 -0.05
CA GLN A 80 4.89 -4.66 -1.50
C GLN A 80 4.41 -3.37 -2.15
N LEU A 81 3.21 -2.88 -1.82
CA LEU A 81 2.69 -1.61 -2.36
C LEU A 81 3.58 -0.43 -1.95
N TRP A 82 3.97 -0.37 -0.67
CA TRP A 82 4.90 0.65 -0.17
C TRP A 82 6.26 0.61 -0.89
N LEU A 83 6.84 -0.59 -1.06
CA LEU A 83 8.13 -0.78 -1.73
C LEU A 83 8.07 -0.38 -3.20
N LEU A 84 7.02 -0.79 -3.92
CA LEU A 84 6.82 -0.42 -5.32
C LEU A 84 6.68 1.10 -5.47
N TYR A 85 5.97 1.77 -4.55
CA TYR A 85 5.91 3.22 -4.52
C TYR A 85 7.29 3.85 -4.30
N ARG A 86 8.04 3.35 -3.30
CA ARG A 86 9.38 3.84 -2.95
C ARG A 86 10.39 3.68 -4.09
N LEU A 87 10.24 2.63 -4.90
CA LEU A 87 11.06 2.34 -6.08
C LEU A 87 10.55 3.05 -7.35
N ALA A 88 9.50 3.88 -7.25
CA ALA A 88 8.84 4.54 -8.38
C ALA A 88 8.32 3.58 -9.46
N ARG A 89 8.01 2.32 -9.09
CA ARG A 89 7.43 1.29 -9.97
C ARG A 89 5.90 1.38 -9.96
N TYR A 90 5.39 2.55 -10.35
CA TYR A 90 3.98 2.91 -10.18
C TYR A 90 3.01 2.03 -10.98
N ASP A 91 3.38 1.61 -12.19
CA ASP A 91 2.53 0.72 -12.99
C ASP A 91 2.31 -0.63 -12.30
N GLU A 92 3.39 -1.23 -11.79
CA GLU A 92 3.32 -2.50 -11.05
C GLU A 92 2.56 -2.36 -9.72
N LEU A 93 2.68 -1.21 -9.06
CA LEU A 93 1.88 -0.90 -7.88
C LEU A 93 0.39 -0.92 -8.20
N ILE A 94 -0.01 -0.17 -9.24
CA ILE A 94 -1.42 -0.05 -9.65
C ILE A 94 -1.99 -1.42 -10.02
N ASP A 95 -1.24 -2.24 -10.76
CA ASP A 95 -1.68 -3.59 -11.10
C ASP A 95 -1.80 -4.49 -9.86
N LYS A 96 -0.83 -4.41 -8.94
CA LYS A 96 -0.86 -5.20 -7.69
C LYS A 96 -1.99 -4.79 -6.76
N ALA A 97 -2.30 -3.51 -6.67
CA ALA A 97 -3.34 -2.97 -5.80
C ALA A 97 -4.73 -3.53 -6.14
N GLN A 98 -5.00 -3.87 -7.40
CA GLN A 98 -6.29 -4.44 -7.83
C GLN A 98 -6.63 -5.77 -7.14
N ALA A 99 -5.61 -6.53 -6.69
CA ALA A 99 -5.78 -7.82 -6.05
C ALA A 99 -5.45 -7.80 -4.54
N ALA A 100 -5.04 -6.65 -4.00
CA ALA A 100 -4.64 -6.53 -2.61
C ALA A 100 -5.87 -6.40 -1.70
N PRO A 101 -5.83 -6.98 -0.49
CA PRO A 101 -6.94 -6.90 0.46
C PRO A 101 -7.01 -5.51 1.09
N GLU A 102 -8.21 -5.08 1.52
CA GLU A 102 -8.43 -3.76 2.13
C GLU A 102 -7.42 -3.36 3.23
N PRO A 103 -7.01 -4.24 4.16
CA PRO A 103 -6.04 -3.86 5.20
C PRO A 103 -4.64 -3.51 4.65
N ALA A 104 -4.35 -3.82 3.38
CA ALA A 104 -3.12 -3.38 2.70
C ALA A 104 -3.20 -1.95 2.15
N ALA A 105 -4.34 -1.27 2.31
CA ALA A 105 -4.63 0.07 1.81
C ALA A 105 -4.40 0.24 0.29
N PRO A 106 -4.95 -0.63 -0.57
CA PRO A 106 -4.72 -0.60 -2.03
C PRO A 106 -5.13 0.73 -2.68
N HIS A 107 -6.26 1.27 -2.24
CA HIS A 107 -6.81 2.54 -2.73
C HIS A 107 -5.89 3.73 -2.41
N PHE A 108 -5.35 3.79 -1.19
CA PHE A 108 -4.40 4.83 -0.82
C PHE A 108 -3.15 4.79 -1.70
N TRP A 109 -2.51 3.62 -1.80
CA TRP A 109 -1.28 3.47 -2.58
C TRP A 109 -1.50 3.74 -4.07
N SER A 110 -2.62 3.29 -4.64
CA SER A 110 -2.99 3.56 -6.03
C SER A 110 -3.21 5.05 -6.27
N GLY A 111 -3.89 5.73 -5.35
CA GLY A 111 -4.06 7.18 -5.36
C GLY A 111 -2.73 7.93 -5.42
N CYS A 112 -1.78 7.58 -4.54
CA CYS A 112 -0.44 8.15 -4.54
C CYS A 112 0.31 7.86 -5.86
N ALA A 113 0.20 6.64 -6.41
CA ALA A 113 0.84 6.28 -7.67
C ALA A 113 0.27 7.05 -8.87
N PHE A 114 -1.06 7.16 -8.96
CA PHE A 114 -1.71 7.97 -9.99
C PHE A 114 -1.34 9.45 -9.90
N PHE A 115 -1.21 9.99 -8.68
CA PHE A 115 -0.73 11.35 -8.46
C PHE A 115 0.68 11.56 -9.04
N GLU A 116 1.62 10.65 -8.74
CA GLU A 116 2.99 10.74 -9.28
C GLU A 116 3.02 10.60 -10.80
N LYS A 117 2.21 9.72 -11.39
CA LYS A 117 2.05 9.65 -12.85
C LYS A 117 1.51 10.95 -13.44
N GLY A 118 0.51 11.56 -12.81
CA GLY A 118 -0.02 12.86 -13.21
C GLY A 118 1.05 13.97 -13.12
N ARG A 119 1.87 13.97 -12.08
CA ARG A 119 2.96 14.94 -11.92
C ARG A 119 4.06 14.83 -12.99
N ALA A 120 4.25 13.67 -13.59
CA ALA A 120 5.25 13.45 -14.63
C ALA A 120 4.69 13.56 -16.07
N GLU A 121 3.37 13.49 -16.24
CA GLU A 121 2.72 13.45 -17.56
C GLU A 121 2.77 14.82 -18.26
N GLU A 122 3.27 14.88 -19.49
CA GLU A 122 3.38 16.12 -20.27
C GLU A 122 2.07 16.47 -21.00
N LYS A 123 1.28 15.47 -21.42
CA LYS A 123 0.02 15.69 -22.13
C LYS A 123 -1.09 16.14 -21.18
N ALA A 124 -1.64 17.33 -21.42
CA ALA A 124 -2.67 17.95 -20.59
C ALA A 124 -3.85 17.02 -20.24
N ASP A 125 -4.48 16.41 -21.24
CA ASP A 125 -5.66 15.56 -21.03
C ASP A 125 -5.31 14.28 -20.26
N ALA A 126 -4.18 13.66 -20.58
CA ALA A 126 -3.70 12.47 -19.87
C ALA A 126 -3.34 12.80 -18.42
N ARG A 127 -2.76 13.97 -18.17
CA ARG A 127 -2.45 14.44 -16.81
C ARG A 127 -3.70 14.62 -15.98
N LEU A 128 -4.71 15.31 -16.53
CA LEU A 128 -5.99 15.49 -15.83
C LEU A 128 -6.67 14.14 -15.57
N ALA A 129 -6.57 13.19 -16.50
CA ALA A 129 -7.08 11.84 -16.31
C ALA A 129 -6.38 11.11 -15.14
N TRP A 130 -5.05 11.25 -15.01
CA TRP A 130 -4.32 10.70 -13.86
C TRP A 130 -4.75 11.30 -12.53
N PHE A 131 -4.92 12.63 -12.45
CA PHE A 131 -5.40 13.25 -11.21
C PHE A 131 -6.85 12.89 -10.89
N THR A 132 -7.71 12.72 -11.90
CA THR A 132 -9.08 12.23 -11.67
C THR A 132 -9.06 10.81 -11.09
N ARG A 133 -8.22 9.91 -11.61
CA ARG A 133 -8.06 8.56 -11.03
C ARG A 133 -7.51 8.60 -9.62
N ALA A 134 -6.52 9.46 -9.36
CA ALA A 134 -6.00 9.65 -8.00
C ALA A 134 -7.08 10.13 -7.02
N GLU A 135 -7.93 11.07 -7.45
CA GLU A 135 -9.06 11.59 -6.68
C GLU A 135 -10.05 10.47 -6.32
N ASP A 136 -10.40 9.63 -7.29
CA ASP A 136 -11.33 8.51 -7.10
C ASP A 136 -10.79 7.46 -6.11
N GLU A 137 -9.52 7.06 -6.25
CA GLU A 137 -8.90 6.11 -5.34
C GLU A 137 -8.75 6.66 -3.91
N LEU A 138 -8.34 7.92 -3.77
CA LEU A 138 -8.19 8.53 -2.44
C LEU A 138 -9.55 8.72 -1.75
N ARG A 139 -10.63 8.96 -2.50
CA ARG A 139 -11.99 8.96 -1.97
C ARG A 139 -12.36 7.60 -1.37
N HIS A 140 -12.06 6.51 -2.07
CA HIS A 140 -12.26 5.16 -1.53
C HIS A 140 -11.38 4.88 -0.29
N ALA A 141 -10.15 5.39 -0.28
CA ALA A 141 -9.29 5.29 0.90
C ALA A 141 -9.85 6.03 2.12
N ILE A 142 -10.46 7.21 1.94
CA ILE A 142 -11.15 7.94 3.02
C ILE A 142 -12.37 7.17 3.51
N GLU A 143 -13.16 6.57 2.61
CA GLU A 143 -14.32 5.76 2.96
C GLU A 143 -13.91 4.55 3.83
N ALA A 144 -12.79 3.92 3.50
CA ALA A 144 -12.23 2.80 4.26
C ALA A 144 -11.66 3.23 5.62
N THR A 145 -10.95 4.37 5.69
CA THR A 145 -10.32 4.88 6.92
C THR A 145 -10.65 6.37 7.17
N PRO A 146 -11.86 6.71 7.64
CA PRO A 146 -12.31 8.11 7.74
C PRO A 146 -11.55 8.95 8.76
N ALA A 147 -10.76 8.34 9.64
CA ALA A 147 -9.96 9.03 10.65
C ALA A 147 -8.55 9.41 10.16
N ASP A 148 -8.10 8.87 9.01
CA ASP A 148 -6.76 9.13 8.50
C ASP A 148 -6.64 10.55 7.95
N TRP A 149 -5.76 11.34 8.55
CA TRP A 149 -5.50 12.72 8.15
C TRP A 149 -4.60 12.83 6.92
N ASP A 150 -3.71 11.86 6.71
CA ASP A 150 -2.78 11.89 5.58
C ASP A 150 -3.54 11.63 4.28
N THR A 151 -4.41 10.61 4.25
CA THR A 151 -5.30 10.35 3.11
C THR A 151 -6.21 11.57 2.81
N LYS A 152 -6.75 12.24 3.85
CA LYS A 152 -7.57 13.45 3.64
C LYS A 152 -6.78 14.60 3.04
N TYR A 153 -5.55 14.80 3.50
CA TYR A 153 -4.68 15.83 2.95
C TYR A 153 -4.38 15.57 1.48
N ASP A 154 -4.00 14.33 1.14
CA ASP A 154 -3.70 13.92 -0.24
C ASP A 154 -4.94 14.05 -1.14
N PHE A 155 -6.12 13.65 -0.67
CA PHE A 155 -7.38 13.83 -1.39
C PHE A 155 -7.64 15.30 -1.71
N GLU A 156 -7.57 16.18 -0.70
CA GLU A 156 -7.80 17.61 -0.89
C GLU A 156 -6.78 18.23 -1.85
N LEU A 157 -5.51 17.82 -1.77
CA LEU A 157 -4.46 18.24 -2.68
C LEU A 157 -4.80 17.87 -4.13
N VAL A 158 -5.17 16.62 -4.38
CA VAL A 158 -5.50 16.12 -5.71
C VAL A 158 -6.76 16.78 -6.26
N THR A 159 -7.84 16.87 -5.46
CA THR A 159 -9.10 17.49 -5.87
C THR A 159 -8.90 18.95 -6.28
N ARG A 160 -8.15 19.74 -5.49
CA ARG A 160 -7.84 21.13 -5.84
C ARG A 160 -7.00 21.23 -7.11
N LEU A 161 -6.03 20.34 -7.28
CA LEU A 161 -5.17 20.35 -8.46
C LEU A 161 -5.97 19.97 -9.71
N ALA A 162 -6.82 18.95 -9.65
CA ALA A 162 -7.70 18.56 -10.74
C ALA A 162 -8.67 19.69 -11.11
N ALA A 163 -9.28 20.35 -10.12
CA ALA A 163 -10.15 21.50 -10.35
C ALA A 163 -9.41 22.67 -11.02
N ALA A 164 -8.18 22.98 -10.59
CA ALA A 164 -7.36 24.02 -11.20
C ALA A 164 -6.94 23.67 -12.63
N LEU A 165 -6.58 22.41 -12.89
CA LEU A 165 -6.23 21.93 -14.23
C LEU A 165 -7.41 21.93 -15.19
N ARG A 166 -8.65 21.69 -14.72
CA ARG A 166 -9.85 21.86 -15.57
C ARG A 166 -9.99 23.30 -16.08
N GLN A 167 -9.53 24.29 -15.31
CA GLN A 167 -9.53 25.70 -15.72
C GLN A 167 -8.29 26.08 -16.54
N GLN A 168 -7.13 25.48 -16.23
CA GLN A 168 -5.84 25.77 -16.85
C GLN A 168 -5.14 24.49 -17.33
N PRO A 169 -5.70 23.78 -18.33
CA PRO A 169 -5.24 22.44 -18.71
C PRO A 169 -3.82 22.41 -19.28
N GLN A 170 -3.38 23.51 -19.90
CA GLN A 170 -2.06 23.64 -20.50
C GLN A 170 -0.95 24.03 -19.51
N THR A 171 -1.25 24.12 -18.21
CA THR A 171 -0.22 24.37 -17.19
C THR A 171 0.81 23.25 -17.27
N PRO A 172 2.13 23.52 -17.37
CA PRO A 172 3.15 22.47 -17.44
C PRO A 172 3.40 21.81 -16.07
N PRO A 173 3.98 20.59 -16.01
CA PRO A 173 4.11 19.83 -14.76
C PRO A 173 4.87 20.59 -13.66
N ARG A 174 5.92 21.32 -14.05
CA ARG A 174 6.76 22.12 -13.13
C ARG A 174 6.02 23.27 -12.45
N GLN A 175 4.85 23.65 -12.95
CA GLN A 175 4.05 24.76 -12.44
C GLN A 175 2.78 24.28 -11.71
N LEU A 176 2.53 22.98 -11.59
CA LEU A 176 1.33 22.42 -10.94
C LEU A 176 1.10 23.00 -9.54
N MET A 177 2.13 23.02 -8.70
CA MET A 177 2.01 23.54 -7.33
C MET A 177 1.80 25.06 -7.27
N GLN A 178 2.05 25.78 -8.36
CA GLN A 178 1.79 27.22 -8.43
C GLN A 178 0.29 27.51 -8.55
N LEU A 179 -0.48 26.59 -9.15
CA LEU A 179 -1.94 26.68 -9.26
C LEU A 179 -2.62 26.70 -7.89
N LEU A 180 -2.00 26.06 -6.90
CA LEU A 180 -2.52 25.94 -5.54
C LEU A 180 -2.08 27.07 -4.62
N ARG A 181 -1.19 27.96 -5.10
CA ARG A 181 -0.75 29.10 -4.29
C ARG A 181 -1.92 30.06 -4.09
N PRO A 182 -2.15 30.54 -2.85
CA PRO A 182 -3.14 31.58 -2.61
C PRO A 182 -2.85 32.79 -3.49
N GLN A 183 -3.81 33.19 -4.32
CA GLN A 183 -3.65 34.43 -5.06
C GLN A 183 -3.74 35.61 -4.08
N PRO A 184 -2.82 36.60 -4.17
CA PRO A 184 -2.91 37.78 -3.33
C PRO A 184 -4.24 38.48 -3.60
N ARG A 185 -4.99 38.77 -2.53
CA ARG A 185 -6.24 39.53 -2.64
C ARG A 185 -5.94 40.88 -3.32
N PRO A 186 -6.81 41.38 -4.21
CA PRO A 186 -6.66 42.71 -4.77
C PRO A 186 -6.45 43.75 -3.66
N GLY A 187 -5.30 44.43 -3.66
CA GLY A 187 -4.94 45.41 -2.62
C GLY A 187 -4.14 44.90 -1.41
N ALA A 188 -3.78 43.60 -1.36
CA ALA A 188 -2.95 43.08 -0.27
C ALA A 188 -1.49 43.60 -0.37
N LYS A 189 -1.03 44.33 0.64
CA LYS A 189 0.39 44.72 0.76
C LYS A 189 1.26 43.48 0.97
N PRO A 190 2.44 43.38 0.34
CA PRO A 190 3.34 42.25 0.57
C PRO A 190 3.75 42.22 2.04
N VAL A 191 3.54 41.07 2.69
CA VAL A 191 3.98 40.85 4.08
C VAL A 191 5.51 40.81 4.06
N LYS A 192 6.13 41.75 4.78
CA LYS A 192 7.58 41.82 4.94
C LYS A 192 8.03 40.51 5.60
N ARG A 193 8.84 39.71 4.91
CA ARG A 193 9.46 38.52 5.50
C ARG A 193 10.36 38.99 6.64
N VAL A 194 10.03 38.60 7.87
CA VAL A 194 10.94 38.72 9.01
C VAL A 194 11.84 37.49 8.91
N GLY A 195 13.12 37.73 8.62
CA GLY A 195 14.18 36.72 8.69
C GLY A 195 14.70 36.59 10.11
#